data_AF-A0AAV4CCQ2-F1
#
_entry.id   AF-A0AAV4CCQ2-F1
#
_cell.length_a   1.000
_cell.length_b   1.000
_cell.length_c   1.000
_cell.angle_alpha   90.00
_cell.angle_beta   90.00
_cell.angle_gamma   90.00
#
_symmetry.space_group_name_H-M   'P 1'
#
loop_
_entity.id
_entity.type
_entity.pdbx_description
1 polymer ?
#
loop_
_entity_poly.entity_id
_entity_poly.type
_entity_poly.pdbx_seq_one_letter_code
_entity_poly.pdbx_strand_id
1 'polypeptide(L)'
;MGLSLNVKKKECMVISKKSSNPKCNLFSKGEKIKQVTKFKYLGYLITSDGRCTIEISKRIAMAKDSFQKMKPTLANRSMKEHDDDDDDDDDDDDDDDDDDDDDDDDDE
;
A
#
# COMPACT_ATOMS: atom_id res chain seq x y z
N MET A 1 -8.58 4.12 41.65
CA MET A 1 -9.54 3.24 40.92
C MET A 1 -8.99 2.96 39.52
N GLY A 2 -9.20 1.75 39.00
CA GLY A 2 -8.68 1.32 37.69
C GLY A 2 -9.71 1.41 36.56
N LEU A 3 -9.26 1.15 35.33
CA LEU A 3 -10.12 1.06 34.15
C LEU A 3 -10.91 -0.25 34.15
N SER A 4 -12.18 -0.18 33.73
CA SER A 4 -13.05 -1.36 33.61
C SER A 4 -13.47 -1.59 32.16
N LEU A 5 -13.64 -2.88 31.83
CA LEU A 5 -14.00 -3.34 30.50
C LEU A 5 -15.53 -3.31 30.32
N ASN A 6 -16.02 -2.60 29.30
CA ASN A 6 -17.41 -2.67 28.87
C ASN A 6 -17.60 -3.83 27.89
N VAL A 7 -18.13 -4.95 28.39
CA VAL A 7 -18.28 -6.21 27.62
C VAL A 7 -19.15 -6.02 26.38
N LYS A 8 -20.23 -5.24 26.48
CA LYS A 8 -21.17 -5.00 25.37
C LYS A 8 -20.54 -4.27 24.19
N LYS A 9 -19.46 -3.51 24.42
CA LYS A 9 -18.72 -2.78 23.39
C LYS A 9 -17.49 -3.53 22.85
N LYS A 10 -17.14 -4.68 23.43
CA LYS A 10 -15.94 -5.41 23.02
C LYS A 10 -16.29 -6.71 22.30
N GLU A 11 -15.49 -6.97 21.30
CA GLU A 11 -15.50 -8.21 20.53
C GLU A 11 -14.10 -8.84 20.63
N CYS A 12 -14.02 -10.15 20.53
CA CYS A 12 -12.75 -10.87 20.38
C CYS A 12 -12.72 -11.55 19.01
N MET A 13 -11.52 -11.70 18.44
CA MET A 13 -11.31 -12.47 17.22
C MET A 13 -10.17 -13.44 17.48
N VAL A 14 -10.38 -14.70 17.12
CA VAL A 14 -9.29 -15.69 17.13
C VAL A 14 -8.69 -15.71 15.74
N ILE A 15 -7.37 -15.59 15.68
CA ILE A 15 -6.62 -15.69 14.43
C ILE A 15 -6.00 -17.08 14.35
N SER A 16 -6.34 -17.85 13.31
CA SER A 16 -5.77 -19.16 13.07
C SER A 16 -5.63 -19.45 11.58
N LYS A 17 -4.54 -20.14 11.21
CA LYS A 17 -4.36 -20.69 9.85
C LYS A 17 -5.15 -22.00 9.62
N LYS A 18 -5.77 -22.56 10.66
CA LYS A 18 -6.56 -23.80 10.59
C LYS A 18 -7.89 -23.54 9.88
N SER A 19 -8.45 -24.57 9.23
CA SER A 19 -9.73 -24.44 8.51
C SER A 19 -10.91 -24.10 9.44
N SER A 20 -10.83 -24.48 10.71
CA SER A 20 -11.79 -24.12 11.74
C SER A 20 -11.13 -23.23 12.81
N ASN A 21 -11.78 -22.09 13.09
CA ASN A 21 -11.37 -21.23 14.19
C ASN A 21 -11.91 -21.78 15.50
N PRO A 22 -11.06 -21.97 16.53
CA PRO A 22 -11.52 -22.50 17.80
C PRO A 22 -12.46 -21.50 18.49
N LYS A 23 -13.40 -22.02 19.28
CA LYS A 23 -14.27 -21.19 20.12
C LYS A 23 -13.45 -20.61 21.28
N CYS A 24 -13.44 -19.29 21.38
CA CYS A 24 -12.85 -18.55 22.49
C CYS A 24 -13.91 -18.37 23.58
N ASN A 25 -13.64 -18.90 24.77
CA ASN A 25 -14.47 -18.73 25.95
C ASN A 25 -13.91 -17.62 26.83
N LEU A 26 -13.89 -16.39 26.30
CA LEU A 26 -13.44 -15.20 27.02
C LEU A 26 -14.60 -14.59 27.80
N PHE A 27 -14.42 -14.40 29.10
CA PHE A 27 -15.41 -13.83 30.01
C PHE A 27 -14.87 -12.59 30.72
N SER A 28 -15.76 -11.64 30.99
CA SER A 28 -15.48 -10.49 31.84
C SER A 28 -16.70 -10.21 32.71
N LYS A 29 -16.51 -10.16 34.03
CA LYS A 29 -17.60 -10.00 35.01
C LYS A 29 -18.75 -11.02 34.83
N GLY A 30 -18.43 -12.26 34.44
CA GLY A 30 -19.42 -13.32 34.19
C GLY A 30 -20.12 -13.26 32.83
N GLU A 31 -19.95 -12.18 32.05
CA GLU A 31 -20.49 -12.07 30.70
C GLU A 31 -19.47 -12.54 29.65
N LYS A 32 -19.95 -13.25 28.63
CA LYS A 32 -19.11 -13.74 27.52
C LYS A 32 -18.84 -12.62 26.50
N ILE A 33 -17.59 -12.40 26.13
CA ILE A 33 -17.24 -11.51 25.00
C ILE A 33 -17.66 -12.18 23.68
N LYS A 34 -18.30 -11.42 22.80
CA LYS A 34 -18.68 -11.88 21.46
C LYS A 34 -17.46 -12.19 20.60
N GLN A 35 -17.38 -13.40 20.06
CA GLN A 35 -16.35 -13.77 19.09
C GLN A 35 -16.80 -13.43 17.66
N VAL A 36 -15.95 -12.76 16.89
CA VAL A 36 -16.17 -12.39 15.48
C VAL A 36 -15.16 -13.04 14.55
N THR A 37 -15.48 -13.08 13.26
CA THR A 37 -14.62 -13.62 12.19
C THR A 37 -14.04 -12.55 11.28
N LYS A 38 -14.55 -11.32 11.38
CA LYS A 38 -14.09 -10.15 10.64
C LYS A 38 -14.10 -8.96 11.57
N PHE A 39 -13.06 -8.14 11.51
CA PHE A 39 -12.96 -6.95 12.34
C PHE A 39 -12.35 -5.80 11.52
N LYS A 40 -12.88 -4.59 11.71
CA LYS A 40 -12.27 -3.39 11.13
C LYS A 40 -11.25 -2.83 12.12
N TYR A 41 -9.98 -2.96 11.78
CA TYR A 41 -8.87 -2.45 12.56
C TYR A 41 -8.21 -1.30 11.81
N LEU A 42 -8.18 -0.10 12.42
CA LEU A 42 -7.58 1.11 11.85
C LEU A 42 -8.07 1.42 10.42
N GLY A 43 -9.34 1.12 10.12
CA GLY A 43 -9.95 1.32 8.80
C GLY A 43 -9.87 0.10 7.87
N TYR A 44 -9.01 -0.88 8.15
CA TYR A 44 -8.79 -2.07 7.32
C TYR A 44 -9.62 -3.26 7.81
N LEU A 45 -10.18 -4.03 6.88
CA LEU A 45 -10.87 -5.28 7.20
C LEU A 45 -9.86 -6.43 7.34
N ILE A 46 -9.80 -7.02 8.53
CA ILE A 46 -9.00 -8.21 8.83
C ILE A 46 -9.94 -9.38 9.14
N THR A 47 -9.61 -10.55 8.64
CA THR A 47 -10.39 -11.79 8.84
C THR A 47 -9.69 -12.74 9.82
N SER A 48 -10.44 -13.68 10.41
CA SER A 48 -9.96 -14.63 11.41
C SER A 48 -8.90 -15.62 10.91
N ASP A 49 -8.68 -15.70 9.60
CA ASP A 49 -7.54 -16.41 9.01
C ASP A 49 -6.25 -15.56 8.97
N GLY A 50 -6.31 -14.33 9.51
CA GLY A 50 -5.20 -13.38 9.56
C GLY A 50 -4.96 -12.64 8.24
N ARG A 51 -5.86 -12.77 7.27
CA ARG A 51 -5.71 -12.15 5.94
C ARG A 51 -6.48 -10.84 5.83
N CYS A 52 -6.11 -10.04 4.83
CA CYS A 52 -6.79 -8.81 4.41
C CYS A 52 -7.14 -8.84 2.92
N THR A 53 -7.26 -10.04 2.32
CA THR A 53 -7.49 -10.23 0.88
C THR A 53 -8.73 -9.49 0.38
N ILE A 54 -9.79 -9.46 1.18
CA ILE A 54 -11.02 -8.72 0.86
C ILE A 54 -10.75 -7.22 0.70
N GLU A 55 -9.97 -6.64 1.61
CA GLU A 55 -9.62 -5.21 1.59
C GLU A 55 -8.67 -4.90 0.41
N ILE A 56 -7.72 -5.78 0.12
CA ILE A 56 -6.82 -5.66 -1.04
C ILE A 56 -7.64 -5.67 -2.34
N SER A 57 -8.50 -6.68 -2.53
CA SER A 57 -9.36 -6.78 -3.71
C SER A 57 -10.27 -5.56 -3.87
N LYS A 58 -10.82 -5.05 -2.77
CA LYS A 58 -11.62 -3.83 -2.77
C LYS A 58 -10.82 -2.62 -3.27
N ARG A 59 -9.58 -2.43 -2.81
CA ARG A 59 -8.72 -1.33 -3.26
C ARG A 59 -8.34 -1.43 -4.73
N ILE A 60 -8.04 -2.65 -5.20
CA ILE A 60 -7.80 -2.90 -6.64
C ILE A 60 -9.03 -2.52 -7.46
N ALA A 61 -10.23 -2.91 -7.01
CA ALA A 61 -11.47 -2.55 -7.69
C ALA A 61 -11.69 -1.03 -7.73
N MET A 62 -11.48 -0.32 -6.62
CA MET A 62 -11.57 1.15 -6.57
C MET A 62 -10.57 1.84 -7.50
N ALA A 63 -9.33 1.33 -7.57
CA ALA A 63 -8.31 1.85 -8.48
C ALA A 63 -8.71 1.63 -9.95
N LYS A 64 -9.18 0.43 -10.30
CA LYS A 64 -9.68 0.13 -11.65
C LYS A 64 -10.85 1.02 -12.04
N ASP A 65 -11.82 1.20 -11.14
CA ASP A 65 -12.97 2.08 -11.35
C ASP A 65 -12.53 3.53 -11.58
N SER A 66 -11.61 4.03 -10.75
CA SER A 66 -11.05 5.39 -10.91
C SER A 66 -10.30 5.56 -12.23
N PHE A 67 -9.51 4.57 -12.62
CA PHE A 67 -8.79 4.56 -13.90
C PHE A 67 -9.74 4.55 -15.10
N GLN A 68 -10.80 3.73 -15.06
CA GLN A 68 -11.80 3.70 -16.13
C GLN A 68 -12.53 5.04 -16.28
N LYS A 69 -12.76 5.76 -15.17
CA LYS A 69 -13.33 7.12 -15.22
C LYS A 69 -12.40 8.14 -15.86
N MET A 70 -11.07 7.93 -15.81
CA MET A 70 -10.08 8.80 -16.44
C MET A 70 -9.85 8.50 -17.93
N LYS A 71 -10.33 7.34 -18.42
CA LYS A 71 -10.22 6.95 -19.83
C LYS A 71 -10.54 8.05 -20.86
N PRO A 72 -11.63 8.86 -20.75
CA PRO A 72 -11.90 9.91 -21.72
C PRO A 72 -10.80 10.98 -21.77
N THR A 73 -10.18 11.31 -20.64
CA THR A 73 -9.07 12.26 -20.58
C THR A 73 -7.80 11.63 -21.15
N LEU A 74 -7.46 10.43 -20.69
CA LEU A 74 -6.21 9.73 -21.07
C LEU A 74 -6.19 9.27 -22.53
N ALA A 75 -7.34 9.02 -23.14
CA ALA A 75 -7.46 8.61 -24.54
C ALA A 75 -7.85 9.76 -25.49
N ASN A 76 -7.87 11.00 -24.98
CA ASN A 76 -8.20 12.16 -25.81
C ASN A 76 -7.03 12.52 -26.72
N ARG A 77 -7.24 12.47 -28.04
CA ARG A 77 -6.23 12.84 -29.05
C ARG A 77 -6.16 14.34 -29.32
N SER A 78 -7.01 15.13 -28.69
CA SER A 78 -7.07 16.59 -28.90
C SER A 78 -6.23 17.39 -27.90
N MET A 79 -5.53 16.72 -26.97
CA MET A 79 -4.60 17.41 -26.07
C MET A 79 -3.40 17.83 -26.90
N LYS A 80 -3.22 19.14 -27.09
CA LYS A 80 -2.06 19.69 -27.77
C LYS A 80 -0.89 19.66 -26.79
N GLU A 81 0.20 19.02 -27.18
CA GLU A 81 1.49 19.17 -26.52
C GLU A 81 1.97 20.59 -26.81
N HIS A 82 2.50 21.27 -25.80
CA HIS A 82 3.25 22.50 -26.01
C HIS A 82 4.67 22.00 -26.22
N ASP A 83 5.06 21.87 -27.48
CA ASP A 83 6.45 21.65 -27.85
C ASP A 83 7.14 22.99 -27.58
N ASP A 84 7.76 23.10 -26.40
CA ASP A 84 8.77 24.10 -26.14
C ASP A 84 9.99 23.67 -26.99
N ASP A 85 9.97 24.04 -28.27
CA ASP A 85 11.14 24.01 -29.15
C ASP A 85 12.14 25.01 -28.54
N ASP A 86 12.93 24.53 -27.57
CA ASP A 86 14.15 25.19 -27.13
C ASP A 86 15.13 25.12 -28.32
N ASP A 87 15.16 26.21 -29.10
CA ASP A 87 16.22 26.53 -30.05
C ASP A 87 17.54 26.69 -29.27
N ASP A 88 18.15 25.57 -28.85
CA ASP A 88 19.54 25.51 -28.39
C ASP A 88 20.47 25.55 -29.61
N ASP A 89 20.50 26.70 -30.28
CA ASP A 89 21.61 27.13 -31.14
C ASP A 89 22.74 27.61 -30.23
N ASP A 90 23.50 26.67 -29.64
CA ASP A 90 24.86 26.95 -29.16
C ASP A 90 25.82 26.00 -29.89
N ASP A 91 26.06 26.34 -31.16
CA ASP A 91 27.35 26.11 -31.80
C ASP A 91 28.41 26.82 -30.93
N ASP A 92 29.24 26.06 -30.23
CA ASP A 92 30.63 26.43 -29.99
C ASP A 92 31.45 25.16 -29.90
N ASP A 93 31.91 24.80 -31.10
CA ASP A 93 33.20 24.24 -31.44
C ASP A 93 34.27 24.18 -30.32
N ASP A 94 35.01 23.08 -30.44
CA ASP A 94 36.46 23.01 -30.36
C ASP A 94 37.16 22.58 -29.06
N ASP A 95 38.09 21.68 -29.37
CA ASP A 95 39.36 21.34 -28.73
C ASP A 95 39.27 20.37 -27.55
N ASP A 96 39.48 19.08 -27.81
CA ASP A 96 40.78 18.43 -28.01
C ASP A 96 41.63 18.37 -26.73
N ASP A 97 42.33 17.25 -26.66
CA ASP A 97 43.55 17.00 -25.92
C ASP A 97 43.44 16.44 -24.50
N ASP A 98 43.71 15.13 -24.51
CA ASP A 98 44.84 14.52 -23.82
C ASP A 98 44.59 13.97 -22.41
N ASP A 99 44.50 12.63 -22.40
CA ASP A 99 45.49 11.75 -21.77
C ASP A 99 46.16 12.29 -20.50
N ASP A 100 45.93 11.59 -19.38
CA ASP A 100 47.05 11.12 -18.54
C ASP A 100 46.55 10.01 -17.60
N ASP A 101 46.84 8.78 -18.04
CA ASP A 101 47.25 7.58 -17.28
C ASP A 101 46.82 7.44 -15.81
N ASP A 102 45.86 6.53 -15.59
CA ASP A 102 45.65 5.82 -14.33
C ASP A 102 46.77 4.78 -14.13
N ASP A 103 47.77 5.09 -13.31
CA ASP A 103 48.66 4.10 -12.69
C ASP A 103 48.48 4.17 -11.15
N ASP A 104 47.37 3.62 -10.67
CA ASP A 104 47.17 3.22 -9.26
C ASP A 104 47.36 1.70 -9.14
N ASP A 105 48.58 1.26 -8.83
CA ASP A 105 48.84 -0.07 -8.27
C ASP A 105 49.56 0.11 -6.92
N ASP A 106 48.76 0.25 -5.85
CA ASP A 106 49.15 0.14 -4.44
C ASP A 106 48.48 -1.11 -3.86
N ASP A 107 49.28 -2.10 -3.44
CA ASP A 107 48.96 -3.01 -2.33
C ASP A 107 50.18 -3.93 -2.04
N GLU A 108 50.88 -3.66 -0.93
CA GLU A 108 51.72 -4.62 -0.18
C GLU A 108 50.95 -5.22 1.03
#